data_AF-A0AA45LDR9-F1
#
_entry.id   AF-A0AA45LDR9-F1
#
_cell.length_a   1.000
_cell.length_b   1.000
_cell.length_c   1.000
_cell.angle_alpha   90.00
_cell.angle_beta   90.00
_cell.angle_gamma   90.00
#
_symmetry.space_group_name_H-M   'P 1'
#
loop_
_entity.id
_entity.type
_entity.pdbx_description
1 polymer ?
#
loop_
_entity_poly.entity_id
_entity_poly.type
_entity_poly.pdbx_seq_one_letter_code
_entity_poly.pdbx_strand_id
1 'polypeptide(L)'
;MATIKSMTANMTSLKQSAASGGFAITESGADAYIQAIDNALESLGTTMSNVQTLNQETKLGTSPDAIAMSRYNLENVQGGPGTVGILPAIQELIEALSEAREAMEQAKRNYQDVDQSNQMNYPQ
;
A
#
# COMPACT_ATOMS: atom_id res chain seq x y z
N MET A 1 -4.52 0.66 -14.04
CA MET A 1 -3.17 0.37 -13.52
C MET A 1 -2.38 1.60 -13.10
N ALA A 2 -2.37 2.68 -13.89
CA ALA A 2 -1.63 3.91 -13.56
C ALA A 2 -1.94 4.46 -12.14
N THR A 3 -3.22 4.48 -11.74
CA THR A 3 -3.63 4.95 -10.41
C THR A 3 -3.02 4.15 -9.27
N ILE A 4 -3.05 2.81 -9.33
CA ILE A 4 -2.47 1.95 -8.28
C ILE A 4 -0.98 2.23 -8.16
N LYS A 5 -0.27 2.32 -9.29
CA LYS A 5 1.16 2.66 -9.30
C LYS A 5 1.45 4.03 -8.65
N SER A 6 0.63 5.05 -8.95
CA SER A 6 0.76 6.36 -8.32
C SER A 6 0.49 6.30 -6.81
N MET A 7 -0.50 5.51 -6.37
CA MET A 7 -0.78 5.31 -4.94
C MET A 7 0.40 4.62 -4.24
N THR A 8 0.97 3.57 -4.84
CA THR A 8 2.17 2.89 -4.32
C THR A 8 3.33 3.86 -4.19
N ALA A 9 3.61 4.64 -5.23
CA ALA A 9 4.67 5.65 -5.22
C ALA A 9 4.45 6.70 -4.11
N ASN A 10 3.21 7.17 -3.93
CA ASN A 10 2.88 8.13 -2.87
C ASN A 10 3.11 7.54 -1.48
N MET A 11 2.85 6.25 -1.26
CA MET A 11 3.11 5.58 0.03
C MET A 11 4.61 5.40 0.28
N THR A 12 5.38 5.09 -0.76
CA THR A 12 6.84 5.10 -0.67
C THR A 12 7.37 6.50 -0.32
N SER A 13 6.81 7.56 -0.92
CA SER A 13 7.16 8.93 -0.56
C SER A 13 6.78 9.27 0.89
N LEU A 14 5.60 8.84 1.35
CA LEU A 14 5.17 9.02 2.75
C LEU A 14 6.14 8.36 3.73
N LYS A 15 6.54 7.10 3.47
CA LYS A 15 7.56 6.39 4.24
C LYS A 15 8.87 7.19 4.35
N GLN A 16 9.35 7.73 3.23
CA GLN A 16 10.58 8.53 3.19
C GLN A 16 10.43 9.84 3.99
N SER A 17 9.30 10.53 3.88
CA SER A 17 9.06 11.77 4.62
C SER A 17 8.93 11.52 6.13
N ALA A 18 8.28 10.43 6.54
CA ALA A 18 8.20 10.02 7.94
C ALA A 18 9.58 9.66 8.52
N ALA A 19 10.38 8.88 7.78
CA ALA A 19 11.70 8.43 8.22
C ALA A 19 12.75 9.56 8.31
N SER A 20 12.66 10.56 7.44
CA SER A 20 13.60 11.70 7.41
C SER A 20 13.36 12.75 8.48
N GLY A 21 12.28 12.62 9.29
CA GLY A 21 11.83 13.68 10.19
C GLY A 21 11.33 14.92 9.45
N GLY A 22 11.13 14.83 8.13
CA GLY A 22 10.64 15.92 7.28
C GLY A 22 9.20 16.34 7.56
N PHE A 23 8.48 15.56 8.36
CA PHE A 23 7.18 15.91 8.92
C PHE A 23 7.33 16.37 10.36
N ALA A 24 7.19 17.67 10.60
CA ALA A 24 6.78 18.18 11.91
C ALA A 24 5.30 17.82 12.12
N ILE A 25 5.03 16.53 12.36
CA ILE A 25 3.68 16.02 12.58
C ILE A 25 3.42 15.87 14.07
N THR A 26 2.25 16.33 14.52
CA THR A 26 1.81 16.07 15.90
C THR A 26 1.48 14.60 16.05
N GLU A 27 1.52 14.08 17.28
CA GLU A 27 1.08 12.71 17.58
C GLU A 27 -0.33 12.42 17.01
N SER A 28 -1.27 13.33 17.25
CA SER A 28 -2.64 13.22 16.71
C SER A 28 -2.69 13.20 15.17
N GLY A 29 -1.75 13.88 14.50
CA GLY A 29 -1.64 13.85 13.05
C GLY A 29 -1.09 12.52 12.54
N ALA A 30 -0.08 11.97 13.22
CA ALA A 30 0.46 10.65 12.92
C ALA A 30 -0.60 9.56 13.09
N ASP A 31 -1.38 9.61 14.18
CA ASP A 31 -2.46 8.67 14.45
C ASP A 31 -3.55 8.69 13.37
N ALA A 32 -3.91 9.88 12.87
CA ALA A 32 -4.86 10.01 11.78
C ALA A 32 -4.37 9.35 10.49
N TYR A 33 -3.08 9.48 10.16
CA TYR A 33 -2.50 8.79 9.01
C TYR A 33 -2.43 7.27 9.22
N ILE A 34 -2.02 6.81 10.39
CA ILE A 34 -1.97 5.38 10.72
C ILE A 34 -3.37 4.77 10.57
N GLN A 35 -4.39 5.41 11.13
CA GLN A 35 -5.77 4.95 11.02
C GLN A 35 -6.26 4.92 9.56
N ALA A 36 -5.91 5.94 8.76
CA ALA A 36 -6.26 5.96 7.34
C ALA A 36 -5.58 4.82 6.56
N ILE A 37 -4.31 4.52 6.88
CA ILE A 37 -3.58 3.39 6.28
C ILE A 37 -4.20 2.06 6.71
N ASP A 38 -4.57 1.89 7.98
CA ASP A 38 -5.20 0.67 8.49
C ASP A 38 -6.54 0.39 7.78
N ASN A 39 -7.38 1.41 7.62
CA ASN A 39 -8.64 1.28 6.88
C ASN A 39 -8.41 0.91 5.40
N ALA A 40 -7.35 1.46 4.79
CA ALA A 40 -6.99 1.15 3.41
C ALA A 40 -6.49 -0.31 3.29
N LEU A 41 -5.66 -0.78 4.23
CA LEU A 41 -5.17 -2.15 4.27
C LEU A 41 -6.31 -3.16 4.44
N GLU A 42 -7.28 -2.88 5.32
CA GLU A 42 -8.47 -3.73 5.49
C GLU A 42 -9.29 -3.83 4.19
N SER A 43 -9.55 -2.67 3.57
CA SER A 43 -10.30 -2.60 2.30
C SER A 43 -9.57 -3.33 1.16
N LEU A 44 -8.23 -3.19 1.10
CA LEU A 44 -7.40 -3.85 0.11
C LEU A 44 -7.30 -5.36 0.37
N GLY A 45 -7.29 -5.80 1.62
CA GLY A 45 -7.37 -7.23 1.96
C GLY A 45 -8.64 -7.88 1.41
N THR A 46 -9.79 -7.21 1.60
CA THR A 46 -11.07 -7.65 1.01
C THR A 46 -11.02 -7.64 -0.52
N THR A 47 -10.47 -6.57 -1.10
CA THR A 47 -10.32 -6.46 -2.56
C THR A 47 -9.41 -7.56 -3.12
N MET A 48 -8.31 -7.86 -2.46
CA MET A 48 -7.35 -8.90 -2.86
C MET A 48 -8.03 -10.27 -2.87
N SER A 49 -8.83 -10.60 -1.85
CA SER A 49 -9.58 -11.85 -1.82
C SER A 49 -10.53 -11.98 -3.02
N ASN A 50 -11.25 -10.91 -3.37
CA ASN A 50 -12.15 -10.90 -4.53
C ASN A 50 -11.37 -11.05 -5.84
N VAL A 51 -10.26 -10.33 -6.00
CA VAL A 51 -9.45 -10.35 -7.22
C VAL A 51 -8.71 -11.68 -7.40
N GLN A 52 -8.34 -12.36 -6.31
CA GLN A 52 -7.76 -13.71 -6.39
C GLN A 52 -8.69 -14.71 -7.08
N THR A 53 -10.01 -14.54 -7.01
CA THR A 53 -10.96 -15.39 -7.75
C THR A 53 -10.84 -15.26 -9.27
N LEU A 54 -10.23 -14.16 -9.75
CA LEU A 54 -9.96 -13.94 -11.17
C LEU A 54 -8.67 -14.64 -11.63
N ASN A 55 -7.87 -15.18 -10.70
CA ASN A 55 -6.63 -15.90 -10.99
C ASN A 55 -6.86 -17.34 -11.46
N GLN A 56 -7.86 -17.52 -12.31
CA GLN A 56 -8.24 -18.81 -12.86
C GLN A 56 -8.65 -18.62 -14.32
N GLU A 57 -8.47 -19.69 -15.09
CA GLU A 57 -8.88 -19.69 -16.49
C GLU A 57 -10.40 -19.50 -16.58
N THR A 58 -10.84 -18.50 -17.37
CA THR A 58 -12.27 -18.23 -17.54
C THR A 58 -12.90 -19.31 -18.42
N LYS A 59 -13.98 -19.94 -17.96
CA LYS A 59 -14.65 -21.02 -18.69
C LYS A 59 -15.56 -20.45 -19.79
N LEU A 60 -14.97 -20.12 -20.93
CA LEU A 60 -15.67 -19.52 -22.09
C LEU A 60 -16.00 -20.52 -23.21
N GLY A 61 -15.63 -21.80 -23.05
CA GLY A 61 -15.78 -22.85 -24.07
C GLY A 61 -14.46 -23.18 -24.77
N THR A 62 -14.53 -23.86 -25.92
CA THR A 62 -13.36 -24.40 -26.64
C THR A 62 -13.16 -23.80 -28.03
N SER A 63 -13.94 -22.77 -28.41
CA SER A 63 -13.68 -22.05 -29.66
C SER A 63 -12.33 -21.32 -29.57
N PRO A 64 -11.66 -21.07 -30.71
CA PRO A 64 -10.41 -20.32 -30.71
C PRO A 64 -10.51 -18.96 -30.00
N ASP A 65 -11.61 -18.23 -30.20
CA ASP A 65 -11.86 -16.93 -29.56
C ASP A 65 -12.07 -17.06 -28.04
N ALA A 66 -12.78 -18.11 -27.59
CA ALA A 66 -12.97 -18.37 -26.17
C ALA A 66 -11.65 -18.65 -25.44
N ILE A 67 -10.77 -19.43 -26.06
CA ILE A 67 -9.43 -19.73 -25.54
C ILE A 67 -8.58 -18.45 -25.50
N ALA A 68 -8.59 -17.65 -26.57
CA ALA A 68 -7.83 -16.41 -26.64
C ALA A 68 -8.29 -15.41 -25.56
N MET A 69 -9.61 -15.23 -25.39
CA MET A 69 -10.17 -14.34 -24.37
C MET A 69 -9.86 -14.82 -22.96
N SER A 70 -9.94 -16.13 -22.71
CA SER A 70 -9.62 -16.69 -21.39
C SER A 70 -8.17 -16.43 -20.99
N ARG A 71 -7.22 -16.60 -21.93
CA ARG A 71 -5.81 -16.26 -21.73
C ARG A 71 -5.60 -14.78 -21.49
N TYR A 72 -6.26 -13.93 -22.28
CA TYR A 72 -6.20 -12.48 -22.12
C TYR A 72 -6.67 -12.04 -20.72
N ASN A 73 -7.78 -12.60 -20.22
CA ASN A 73 -8.24 -12.31 -18.86
C ASN A 73 -7.20 -12.69 -17.81
N LEU A 74 -6.62 -13.88 -17.93
CA LEU A 74 -5.59 -14.35 -16.99
C LEU A 74 -4.33 -13.49 -17.04
N GLU A 75 -3.91 -13.07 -18.23
CA GLU A 75 -2.77 -12.15 -18.42
C GLU A 75 -3.02 -10.78 -17.81
N ASN A 76 -4.24 -10.23 -17.87
CA ASN A 76 -4.57 -8.98 -17.18
C ASN A 76 -4.52 -9.13 -15.65
N VAL A 77 -4.81 -10.32 -15.14
CA VAL A 77 -4.80 -10.61 -13.70
C VAL A 77 -3.37 -10.81 -13.19
N GLN A 78 -2.61 -11.66 -13.86
CA GLN A 78 -1.26 -12.07 -13.46
C GLN A 78 -0.17 -11.08 -13.91
N GLY A 79 -0.40 -10.41 -15.04
CA GLY A 79 0.60 -9.64 -15.77
C GLY A 79 1.12 -10.42 -16.98
N GLY A 80 1.45 -9.68 -18.03
CA GLY A 80 2.05 -10.18 -19.25
C GLY A 80 3.43 -9.59 -19.51
N PRO A 81 4.07 -9.90 -20.64
CA PRO A 81 5.36 -9.30 -21.02
C PRO A 81 5.29 -7.77 -20.97
N GLY A 82 6.03 -7.17 -20.04
CA GLY A 82 6.11 -5.71 -19.86
C GLY A 82 4.91 -5.06 -19.17
N THR A 83 3.95 -5.84 -18.64
CA THR A 83 2.79 -5.31 -17.92
C THR A 83 2.69 -5.91 -16.51
N VAL A 84 2.31 -5.07 -15.55
CA VAL A 84 1.99 -5.52 -14.19
C VAL A 84 0.51 -5.86 -14.15
N GLY A 85 0.18 -7.10 -13.77
CA GLY A 85 -1.20 -7.53 -13.57
C GLY A 85 -1.84 -6.88 -12.35
N ILE A 86 -3.16 -6.96 -12.25
CA ILE A 86 -3.86 -6.32 -11.12
C ILE A 86 -3.52 -6.97 -9.77
N LEU A 87 -3.24 -8.28 -9.73
CA LEU A 87 -2.82 -8.95 -8.49
C LEU A 87 -1.49 -8.42 -7.95
N PRO A 88 -0.37 -8.48 -8.72
CA PRO A 88 0.89 -7.96 -8.23
C PRO A 88 0.83 -6.47 -7.90
N ALA A 89 0.05 -5.67 -8.66
CA ALA A 89 -0.10 -4.25 -8.36
C ALA A 89 -0.78 -3.96 -7.01
N ILE A 90 -1.84 -4.71 -6.67
CA ILE A 90 -2.49 -4.57 -5.35
C ILE A 90 -1.55 -5.07 -4.25
N GLN A 91 -0.78 -6.14 -4.50
CA GLN A 91 0.19 -6.66 -3.54
C GLN A 91 1.28 -5.63 -3.23
N GLU A 92 1.84 -4.98 -4.26
CA GLU A 92 2.83 -3.89 -4.13
C GLU A 92 2.25 -2.70 -3.34
N LEU A 93 0.97 -2.36 -3.57
CA LEU A 93 0.31 -1.29 -2.82
C LEU A 93 0.14 -1.64 -1.33
N ILE A 94 -0.26 -2.88 -1.02
CA ILE A 94 -0.39 -3.37 0.37
C ILE A 94 0.97 -3.31 1.08
N GLU A 95 2.03 -3.74 0.39
CA GLU A 95 3.40 -3.67 0.92
C GLU A 95 3.80 -2.22 1.21
N ALA A 96 3.66 -1.32 0.24
CA ALA A 96 4.02 0.09 0.41
C ALA A 96 3.21 0.79 1.53
N LEU A 97 1.92 0.46 1.68
CA LEU A 97 1.10 0.94 2.79
C LEU A 97 1.60 0.43 4.15
N SER A 98 1.94 -0.85 4.24
CA SER A 98 2.44 -1.47 5.47
C SER A 98 3.76 -0.84 5.90
N GLU A 99 4.69 -0.63 4.96
CA GLU A 99 5.94 0.05 5.24
C GLU A 99 5.75 1.52 5.65
N ALA A 100 4.80 2.22 5.02
CA ALA A 100 4.48 3.60 5.39
C ALA A 100 3.90 3.67 6.81
N ARG A 101 3.03 2.72 7.19
CA ARG A 101 2.48 2.60 8.55
C ARG A 101 3.60 2.44 9.58
N GLU A 102 4.54 1.53 9.34
CA GLU A 102 5.68 1.29 10.23
C GLU A 102 6.57 2.52 10.38
N ALA A 103 6.81 3.24 9.28
CA ALA A 103 7.57 4.48 9.31
C ALA A 103 6.86 5.59 10.11
N MET A 104 5.53 5.70 10.00
CA MET A 104 4.74 6.65 10.79
C MET A 104 4.77 6.33 12.27
N GLU A 105 4.65 5.05 12.64
CA GLU A 105 4.78 4.57 14.02
C GLU A 105 6.17 4.90 14.60
N GLN A 106 7.23 4.71 13.81
CA GLN A 106 8.58 5.06 14.24
C GLN A 106 8.75 6.57 14.39
N ALA A 107 8.21 7.37 13.47
CA ALA A 107 8.26 8.83 13.54
C ALA A 107 7.54 9.36 14.79
N LYS A 108 6.38 8.79 15.13
CA LYS A 108 5.64 9.10 16.35
C LYS A 108 6.47 8.83 17.61
N ARG A 109 7.13 7.67 17.71
CA ARG A 109 8.03 7.33 18.84
C ARG A 109 9.18 8.32 18.97
N ASN A 110 9.84 8.64 17.84
CA ASN A 110 10.95 9.59 17.83
C ASN A 110 10.52 10.99 18.32
N TYR A 111 9.29 11.43 17.99
CA TYR A 111 8.76 12.70 18.48
C TYR A 111 8.56 12.70 20.00
N GLN A 112 8.00 11.62 20.57
CA GLN A 112 7.80 11.47 22.01
C GLN A 112 9.12 11.49 22.79
N ASP A 113 10.15 10.80 22.28
CA ASP A 113 11.48 10.75 22.91
C ASP A 113 12.17 12.13 22.92
N VAL A 114 12.06 12.88 21.83
CA VAL A 114 12.63 14.23 21.71
C VAL A 114 11.90 15.23 22.61
N ASP A 115 10.57 15.18 22.67
CA ASP A 115 9.79 16.09 23.52
C ASP A 115 10.05 15.82 25.03
N GLN A 116 10.09 14.55 25.44
CA GLN A 116 10.44 14.17 26.82
C GLN A 116 11.88 14.59 27.18
N SER A 117 12.84 14.40 26.27
CA SER A 117 14.24 14.78 26.49
C SER A 117 14.41 16.30 26.62
N ASN A 118 13.66 17.08 25.83
CA ASN A 118 13.68 18.54 25.92
C ASN A 118 13.03 19.05 27.20
N GLN A 119 11.92 18.44 27.66
CA GLN A 119 11.28 18.81 28.93
C GLN A 119 12.17 18.55 30.16
N MET A 120 13.00 17.49 30.13
CA MET A 120 13.93 17.18 31.22
C MET A 120 15.12 18.16 31.30
N ASN A 121 15.45 18.86 30.21
CA ASN A 121 16.63 19.74 30.14
C ASN A 121 16.33 21.21 30.51
N TYR A 122 15.10 21.54 30.90
CA TYR A 122 14.73 22.84 31.46
C TYR A 122 14.46 22.74 32.98
N PRO A 123 15.49 22.85 33.85
CA PRO A 123 15.27 23.13 35.25
C PRO A 123 14.75 24.59 35.41
N GLN A 124 13.65 24.73 36.16
CA GLN A 124 13.08 26.02 36.62
C GLN A 124 14.06 26.77 37.53
#